data_AF-A0A1D1ZJW5-F1
#
_entry.id   AF-A0A1D1ZJW5-F1
#
_cell.length_a   1.000
_cell.length_b   1.000
_cell.length_c   1.000
_cell.angle_alpha   90.00
_cell.angle_beta   90.00
_cell.angle_gamma   90.00
#
_symmetry.space_group_name_H-M   'P 1'
#
loop_
_entity.id
_entity.type
_entity.pdbx_description
1 polymer ?
#
loop_
_entity_poly.entity_id
_entity_poly.type
_entity_poly.pdbx_seq_one_letter_code
_entity_poly.pdbx_strand_id
1 'polypeptide(L)'
;KQNKSSKVTCGVRAKLNPPCNAVGHIDRKVLGINHMYQHPAWKRSKACTENSPHEGPFRRDAPSWCQAPFEPEGILSSVSAILTTIIGVHYGHVLVHMASHRDRLKQWMFMGLTLLISGFILHFTGGIPLNKQLYSCSYVCLTAGAAAMVFSALYVLVDILGLRNLFLPLEWIGMNAMLVFVMAAEGIFEGFINGWYYDNPHNTLVYWIRKHIFIGLWHSRRLGVLLYVIFAQILFWGLVAGILHRLGIYWKL
;
A
#
# COMPACT_ATOMS: atom_id res chain seq x y z
N LYS A 1 10.19 27.99 16.89
CA LYS A 1 9.66 27.47 15.61
C LYS A 1 8.52 28.38 15.17
N GLN A 2 8.72 29.27 14.19
CA GLN A 2 7.69 30.20 13.73
C GLN A 2 6.53 29.43 13.11
N ASN A 3 5.36 29.50 13.74
CA ASN A 3 4.08 29.06 13.19
C ASN A 3 3.66 30.09 12.12
N LYS A 4 4.33 30.09 10.96
CA LYS A 4 3.87 30.88 9.80
C LYS A 4 2.65 30.17 9.25
N SER A 5 1.47 30.70 9.55
CA SER A 5 0.23 30.39 8.84
C SER A 5 0.38 30.84 7.39
N SER A 6 0.97 30.01 6.55
CA SER A 6 1.04 30.23 5.10
C SER A 6 -0.37 30.10 4.53
N LYS A 7 -0.96 31.21 4.08
CA LYS A 7 -2.25 31.19 3.38
C LYS A 7 -2.05 30.53 2.01
N VAL A 8 -2.43 29.27 1.88
CA VAL A 8 -2.39 28.55 0.61
C VAL A 8 -3.66 28.84 -0.18
N THR A 9 -3.55 29.62 -1.24
CA THR A 9 -4.67 29.88 -2.14
C THR A 9 -4.76 28.75 -3.16
N CYS A 10 -5.66 27.79 -2.94
CA CYS A 10 -5.94 26.72 -3.88
C CYS A 10 -6.94 27.18 -4.95
N GLY A 11 -6.65 26.91 -6.23
CA GLY A 11 -7.62 27.07 -7.32
C GLY A 11 -8.57 25.87 -7.41
N VAL A 12 -9.73 26.04 -8.07
CA VAL A 12 -10.76 25.00 -8.25
C VAL A 12 -10.52 24.09 -9.47
N ARG A 13 -9.37 24.22 -10.14
CA ARG A 13 -9.14 23.53 -11.42
C ARG A 13 -8.96 22.02 -11.17
N ALA A 14 -9.64 21.19 -11.96
CA ALA A 14 -9.66 19.73 -11.88
C ALA A 14 -8.32 19.07 -12.28
N LYS A 15 -7.20 19.52 -11.71
CA LYS A 15 -5.94 18.80 -11.80
C LYS A 15 -6.00 17.68 -10.78
N LEU A 16 -5.88 16.43 -11.22
CA LEU A 16 -5.77 15.30 -10.30
C LEU A 16 -4.42 15.27 -9.56
N ASN A 17 -3.51 16.17 -9.93
CA ASN A 17 -2.27 16.46 -9.22
C ASN A 17 -2.37 17.87 -8.56
N PRO A 18 -1.36 18.23 -7.76
CA PRO A 18 -1.41 18.87 -6.42
C PRO A 18 -2.60 18.65 -5.44
N PRO A 19 -2.39 18.91 -4.12
CA PRO A 19 -3.41 18.88 -3.05
C PRO A 19 -4.52 19.94 -3.20
N CYS A 20 -4.31 20.92 -4.07
CA CYS A 20 -5.26 21.97 -4.41
C CYS A 20 -6.12 21.55 -5.62
N ASN A 21 -6.86 20.45 -5.47
CA ASN A 21 -7.73 19.90 -6.50
C ASN A 21 -9.19 19.87 -6.03
N ALA A 22 -10.12 19.46 -6.90
CA ALA A 22 -11.55 19.40 -6.59
C ALA A 22 -11.85 18.52 -5.37
N VAL A 23 -11.16 17.38 -5.23
CA VAL A 23 -11.30 16.46 -4.08
C VAL A 23 -10.95 17.18 -2.78
N GLY A 24 -9.73 17.72 -2.71
CA GLY A 24 -9.29 18.47 -1.55
C GLY A 24 -10.10 19.74 -1.30
N HIS A 25 -10.77 20.32 -2.30
CA HIS A 25 -11.70 21.43 -2.09
C HIS A 25 -12.97 20.96 -1.37
N ILE A 26 -13.56 19.85 -1.82
CA ILE A 26 -14.73 19.24 -1.19
C ILE A 26 -14.40 18.82 0.25
N ASP A 27 -13.30 18.11 0.45
CA ASP A 27 -12.90 17.64 1.79
C ASP A 27 -12.71 18.82 2.76
N ARG A 28 -12.02 19.89 2.35
CA ARG A 28 -11.85 21.10 3.19
C ARG A 28 -13.18 21.80 3.50
N LYS A 29 -14.14 21.75 2.57
CA LYS A 29 -15.44 22.41 2.74
C LYS A 29 -16.38 21.61 3.64
N VAL A 30 -16.33 20.28 3.56
CA VAL A 30 -17.24 19.39 4.28
C VAL A 30 -16.65 18.95 5.63
N LEU A 31 -15.40 18.47 5.64
CA LEU A 31 -14.71 17.98 6.86
C LEU A 31 -14.08 19.13 7.66
N GLY A 32 -13.78 20.25 7.00
CA GLY A 32 -13.11 21.40 7.61
C GLY A 32 -11.59 21.27 7.63
N ILE A 33 -10.88 22.40 7.70
CA ILE A 33 -9.40 22.45 7.65
C ILE A 33 -8.77 21.75 8.86
N ASN A 34 -9.43 21.77 10.01
CA ASN A 34 -8.93 21.13 11.24
C ASN A 34 -8.90 19.61 11.15
N HIS A 35 -9.75 19.00 10.31
CA HIS A 35 -9.74 17.56 10.09
C HIS A 35 -8.58 17.13 9.19
N MET A 36 -8.15 18.00 8.28
CA MET A 36 -7.18 17.64 7.25
C MET A 36 -5.84 17.22 7.86
N TYR A 37 -5.25 16.16 7.32
CA TYR A 37 -3.90 15.76 7.68
C TYR A 37 -2.88 16.88 7.38
N GLN A 38 -2.21 17.35 8.44
CA GLN A 38 -1.36 18.54 8.40
C GLN A 38 0.01 18.28 7.77
N HIS A 39 0.45 17.02 7.67
CA HIS A 39 1.67 16.68 6.97
C HIS A 39 1.42 16.60 5.45
N PRO A 40 2.02 17.48 4.62
CA PRO A 40 1.68 17.54 3.20
C PRO A 40 2.05 16.25 2.46
N ALA A 41 1.08 15.62 1.80
CA ALA A 41 1.27 14.34 1.10
C ALA A 41 2.29 14.42 -0.06
N TRP A 42 2.46 15.60 -0.68
CA TRP A 42 3.37 15.80 -1.82
C TRP A 42 4.74 16.38 -1.45
N LYS A 43 5.10 16.42 -0.17
CA LYS A 43 6.41 16.96 0.29
C LYS A 43 7.63 16.32 -0.37
N ARG A 44 7.50 15.06 -0.80
CA ARG A 44 8.55 14.27 -1.47
C ARG A 44 8.60 14.48 -2.99
N SER A 45 7.69 15.27 -3.55
CA SER A 45 7.64 15.49 -5.00
C SER A 45 8.79 16.40 -5.47
N LYS A 46 9.25 16.20 -6.71
CA LYS A 46 10.29 17.03 -7.34
C LYS A 46 9.94 18.53 -7.36
N ALA A 47 8.65 18.87 -7.37
CA ALA A 47 8.19 20.25 -7.31
C ALA A 47 8.38 20.89 -5.92
N CYS A 48 8.47 20.08 -4.87
CA CYS A 48 8.53 20.53 -3.49
C CYS A 48 9.93 20.41 -2.89
N THR A 49 10.75 19.42 -3.26
CA THR A 49 12.09 19.21 -2.69
C THR A 49 13.10 18.72 -3.73
N GLU A 50 14.36 19.14 -3.58
CA GLU A 50 15.49 18.63 -4.39
C GLU A 50 15.85 17.19 -4.04
N ASN A 51 15.52 16.73 -2.83
CA ASN A 51 15.86 15.39 -2.35
C ASN A 51 14.92 14.30 -2.87
N SER A 52 14.01 14.61 -3.79
CA SER A 52 13.05 13.66 -4.36
C SER A 52 13.78 12.41 -4.89
N PRO A 53 13.37 11.19 -4.51
CA PRO A 53 12.07 10.82 -3.93
C PRO A 53 12.05 10.81 -2.39
N HIS A 54 13.12 11.23 -1.74
CA HIS A 54 13.19 11.33 -0.28
C HIS A 54 12.61 12.66 0.21
N GLU A 55 12.24 12.69 1.48
CA GLU A 55 11.85 13.93 2.14
C GLU A 55 13.09 14.83 2.34
N GLY A 56 12.88 16.13 2.20
CA GLY A 56 13.91 17.13 2.39
C GLY A 56 13.30 18.49 2.66
N PRO A 57 14.13 19.52 2.89
CA PRO A 57 13.64 20.88 2.98
C PRO A 57 12.89 21.26 1.70
N PHE A 58 11.85 22.09 1.86
CA PHE A 58 11.16 22.66 0.71
C PHE A 58 12.10 23.55 -0.10
N ARG A 59 12.00 23.49 -1.42
CA ARG A 59 12.71 24.42 -2.31
C ARG A 59 12.29 25.85 -2.01
N ARG A 60 13.20 26.81 -2.26
CA ARG A 60 12.90 28.25 -2.07
C ARG A 60 11.82 28.75 -3.04
N ASP A 61 11.75 28.14 -4.23
CA ASP A 61 10.77 28.39 -5.29
C ASP A 61 9.59 27.38 -5.27
N ALA A 62 9.44 26.61 -4.18
CA ALA A 62 8.38 25.61 -4.09
C ALA A 62 6.99 26.27 -4.18
N PRO A 63 6.06 25.72 -4.98
CA PRO A 63 4.69 26.21 -5.03
C PRO A 63 4.02 26.18 -3.65
N SER A 64 3.13 27.15 -3.38
CA SER A 64 2.40 27.24 -2.10
C SER A 64 1.60 25.98 -1.76
N TRP A 65 1.11 25.26 -2.77
CA TRP A 65 0.40 23.99 -2.57
C TRP A 65 1.26 22.88 -1.96
N CYS A 66 2.60 22.97 -2.00
CA CYS A 66 3.49 21.99 -1.36
C CYS A 66 3.30 21.92 0.16
N GLN A 67 2.76 22.98 0.77
CA GLN A 67 2.47 23.08 2.20
C GLN A 67 0.99 22.81 2.50
N ALA A 68 0.16 22.55 1.49
CA ALA A 68 -1.27 22.39 1.71
C ALA A 68 -1.56 21.07 2.45
N PRO A 69 -2.39 21.10 3.50
CA PRO A 69 -2.88 19.89 4.13
C PRO A 69 -3.78 19.14 3.15
N PHE A 70 -3.75 17.81 3.20
CA PHE A 70 -4.50 16.95 2.29
C PHE A 70 -5.00 15.71 3.02
N GLU A 71 -6.26 15.36 2.77
CA GLU A 71 -6.88 14.19 3.40
C GLU A 71 -6.80 13.00 2.43
N PRO A 72 -5.90 12.03 2.63
CA PRO A 72 -5.86 10.83 1.79
C PRO A 72 -7.10 9.96 1.96
N GLU A 73 -7.78 10.03 3.10
CA GLU A 73 -9.03 9.31 3.42
C GLU A 73 -10.25 10.24 3.40
N GLY A 74 -10.25 11.22 2.49
CA GLY A 74 -11.35 12.14 2.29
C GLY A 74 -12.59 11.45 1.73
N ILE A 75 -13.69 12.20 1.60
CA ILE A 75 -15.01 11.63 1.29
C ILE A 75 -14.99 10.87 -0.03
N LEU A 76 -14.36 11.45 -1.06
CA LEU A 76 -14.34 10.83 -2.39
C LEU A 76 -13.44 9.60 -2.42
N SER A 77 -12.30 9.61 -1.72
CA SER A 77 -11.45 8.42 -1.64
C SER A 77 -12.10 7.31 -0.81
N SER A 78 -12.90 7.64 0.22
CA SER A 78 -13.72 6.67 0.94
C SER A 78 -14.74 5.99 0.03
N VAL A 79 -15.41 6.72 -0.86
CA VAL A 79 -16.34 6.13 -1.84
C VAL A 79 -15.62 5.15 -2.75
N SER A 80 -14.45 5.53 -3.25
CA SER A 80 -13.61 4.64 -4.06
C SER A 80 -13.11 3.41 -3.27
N ALA A 81 -12.80 3.56 -1.98
CA ALA A 81 -12.44 2.46 -1.08
C ALA A 81 -13.60 1.48 -0.90
N ILE A 82 -14.81 1.97 -0.63
CA ILE A 82 -16.03 1.16 -0.52
C ILE A 82 -16.25 0.37 -1.81
N LEU A 83 -16.08 0.99 -2.98
CA LEU A 83 -16.23 0.32 -4.26
C LEU A 83 -15.24 -0.85 -4.41
N THR A 84 -13.95 -0.64 -4.10
CA THR A 84 -12.95 -1.73 -4.13
C THR A 84 -13.32 -2.85 -3.17
N THR A 85 -13.80 -2.53 -1.97
CA THR A 85 -14.24 -3.53 -0.98
C THR A 85 -15.42 -4.34 -1.52
N ILE A 86 -16.42 -3.71 -2.12
CA ILE A 86 -17.57 -4.40 -2.71
C ILE A 86 -17.12 -5.33 -3.85
N ILE A 87 -16.18 -4.89 -4.71
CA ILE A 87 -15.61 -5.74 -5.76
C ILE A 87 -14.93 -6.98 -5.14
N GLY A 88 -14.15 -6.81 -4.07
CA GLY A 88 -13.53 -7.91 -3.34
C GLY A 88 -14.55 -8.87 -2.72
N VAL A 89 -15.59 -8.33 -2.07
CA VAL A 89 -16.71 -9.13 -1.52
C VAL A 89 -17.39 -9.92 -2.62
N HIS A 90 -17.59 -9.34 -3.81
CA HIS A 90 -18.15 -10.05 -4.94
C HIS A 90 -17.27 -11.25 -5.36
N TYR A 91 -15.95 -11.10 -5.42
CA TYR A 91 -15.06 -12.23 -5.70
C TYR A 91 -15.19 -13.35 -4.66
N GLY A 92 -15.29 -13.00 -3.37
CA GLY A 92 -15.55 -13.96 -2.29
C GLY A 92 -16.92 -14.64 -2.39
N HIS A 93 -17.96 -13.88 -2.74
CA HIS A 93 -19.31 -14.41 -2.96
C HIS A 93 -19.32 -15.46 -4.08
N VAL A 94 -18.63 -15.19 -5.19
CA VAL A 94 -18.47 -16.14 -6.30
C VAL A 94 -17.74 -17.40 -5.86
N LEU A 95 -16.69 -17.27 -5.03
CA LEU A 95 -15.94 -18.40 -4.49
C LEU A 95 -16.84 -19.33 -3.67
N VAL A 96 -17.75 -18.78 -2.86
CA VAL A 96 -18.64 -19.54 -1.97
C VAL A 96 -19.82 -20.17 -2.73
N HIS A 97 -20.46 -19.43 -3.63
CA HIS A 97 -21.74 -19.84 -4.21
C HIS A 97 -21.64 -20.63 -5.52
N MET A 98 -20.59 -20.43 -6.33
CA MET A 98 -20.43 -21.22 -7.55
C MET A 98 -19.75 -22.54 -7.24
N ALA A 99 -20.31 -23.69 -7.67
CA ALA A 99 -19.69 -24.99 -7.40
C ALA A 99 -18.50 -25.33 -8.33
N SER A 100 -18.57 -24.88 -9.59
CA SER A 100 -17.62 -25.26 -10.65
C SER A 100 -16.42 -24.32 -10.70
N HIS A 101 -15.20 -24.90 -10.68
CA HIS A 101 -13.94 -24.14 -10.84
C HIS A 101 -13.90 -23.32 -12.13
N ARG A 102 -14.42 -23.88 -13.23
CA ARG A 102 -14.42 -23.21 -14.54
C ARG A 102 -15.31 -21.98 -14.53
N ASP A 103 -16.45 -22.04 -13.84
CA ASP A 103 -17.40 -20.92 -13.81
C ASP A 103 -16.92 -19.79 -12.90
N ARG A 104 -16.30 -20.14 -11.75
CA ARG A 104 -15.58 -19.17 -10.89
C ARG A 104 -14.52 -18.40 -11.69
N LEU A 105 -13.64 -19.14 -12.37
CA LEU A 105 -12.55 -18.55 -13.15
C LEU A 105 -13.07 -17.70 -14.31
N LYS A 106 -14.10 -18.14 -15.03
CA LYS A 106 -14.71 -17.34 -16.11
C LYS A 106 -15.21 -16.01 -15.58
N GLN A 107 -15.92 -16.00 -14.45
CA GLN A 107 -16.46 -14.76 -13.88
C GLN A 107 -15.35 -13.83 -13.38
N TRP A 108 -14.37 -14.34 -12.63
CA TRP A 108 -13.26 -13.53 -12.15
C TRP A 108 -12.39 -12.99 -13.27
N MET A 109 -12.07 -13.82 -14.27
CA MET A 109 -11.28 -13.40 -15.42
C MET A 109 -12.03 -12.37 -16.28
N PHE A 110 -13.32 -12.58 -16.52
CA PHE A 110 -14.14 -11.63 -17.27
C PHE A 110 -14.25 -10.28 -16.55
N MET A 111 -14.62 -10.28 -15.26
CA MET A 111 -14.73 -9.03 -14.50
C MET A 111 -13.37 -8.37 -14.30
N GLY A 112 -12.33 -9.15 -14.05
CA GLY A 112 -10.98 -8.64 -13.89
C GLY A 112 -10.43 -8.00 -15.17
N LEU A 113 -10.65 -8.64 -16.33
CA LEU A 113 -10.22 -8.10 -17.62
C LEU A 113 -11.00 -6.83 -17.99
N THR A 114 -12.31 -6.79 -17.78
CA THR A 114 -13.12 -5.60 -18.04
C THR A 114 -12.72 -4.41 -17.15
N LEU A 115 -12.46 -4.65 -15.86
CA LEU A 115 -11.92 -3.62 -14.95
C LEU A 115 -10.52 -3.17 -15.36
N LEU A 116 -9.65 -4.09 -15.75
CA LEU A 116 -8.28 -3.76 -16.18
C LEU A 116 -8.28 -2.93 -17.47
N ILE A 117 -9.08 -3.31 -18.47
CA ILE A 117 -9.26 -2.56 -19.73
C ILE A 117 -9.85 -1.19 -19.45
N SER A 118 -10.93 -1.09 -18.66
CA SER A 118 -11.55 0.20 -18.34
C SER A 118 -10.59 1.13 -17.57
N GLY A 119 -9.79 0.61 -16.65
CA GLY A 119 -8.74 1.36 -15.96
C GLY A 119 -7.71 1.95 -16.92
N PHE A 120 -7.24 1.16 -17.89
CA PHE A 120 -6.33 1.64 -18.93
C PHE A 120 -6.97 2.65 -19.88
N ILE A 121 -8.20 2.40 -20.34
CA ILE A 121 -8.94 3.34 -21.20
C ILE A 121 -9.06 4.68 -20.48
N LEU A 122 -9.53 4.70 -19.23
CA LEU A 122 -9.65 5.94 -18.44
C LEU A 122 -8.32 6.68 -18.29
N HIS A 123 -7.21 5.96 -18.16
CA HIS A 123 -5.89 6.55 -18.06
C HIS A 123 -5.40 7.15 -19.39
N PHE A 124 -5.42 6.35 -20.47
CA PHE A 124 -4.83 6.71 -21.76
C PHE A 124 -5.70 7.67 -22.58
N THR A 125 -7.02 7.64 -22.41
CA THR A 125 -7.92 8.64 -23.02
C THR A 125 -7.81 10.03 -22.37
N GLY A 126 -7.03 10.15 -21.29
CA GLY A 126 -6.87 11.40 -20.55
C GLY A 126 -8.06 11.75 -19.64
N GLY A 127 -9.04 10.85 -19.50
CA GLY A 127 -10.21 11.09 -18.64
C GLY A 127 -9.83 11.21 -17.16
N ILE A 128 -9.25 10.15 -16.59
CA ILE A 128 -8.83 10.11 -15.18
C ILE A 128 -7.45 9.45 -15.08
N PRO A 129 -6.35 10.20 -14.89
CA PRO A 129 -5.04 9.63 -14.58
C PRO A 129 -5.04 8.74 -13.33
N LEU A 130 -4.14 7.75 -13.36
CA LEU A 130 -3.87 6.87 -12.23
C LEU A 130 -3.27 7.70 -11.09
N ASN A 131 -4.01 7.82 -9.99
CA ASN A 131 -3.54 8.52 -8.81
C ASN A 131 -3.81 7.70 -7.55
N LYS A 132 -2.74 7.22 -6.94
CA LYS A 132 -2.78 6.44 -5.69
C LYS A 132 -3.26 7.28 -4.50
N GLN A 133 -2.83 8.54 -4.39
CA GLN A 133 -3.16 9.41 -3.24
C GLN A 133 -4.62 9.84 -3.24
N LEU A 134 -5.21 10.01 -4.42
CA LEU A 134 -6.64 10.31 -4.56
C LEU A 134 -7.51 9.05 -4.62
N TYR A 135 -6.87 7.88 -4.65
CA TYR A 135 -7.53 6.60 -4.89
C TYR A 135 -8.50 6.67 -6.09
N SER A 136 -8.01 7.18 -7.22
CA SER A 136 -8.85 7.54 -8.37
C SER A 136 -9.61 6.34 -8.95
N CYS A 137 -10.74 6.58 -9.60
CA CYS A 137 -11.54 5.51 -10.21
C CYS A 137 -10.74 4.65 -11.21
N SER A 138 -9.88 5.27 -12.03
CA SER A 138 -8.98 4.52 -12.93
C SER A 138 -7.97 3.65 -12.16
N TYR A 139 -7.49 4.13 -11.01
CA TYR A 139 -6.62 3.35 -10.12
C TYR A 139 -7.36 2.19 -9.47
N VAL A 140 -8.61 2.40 -9.03
CA VAL A 140 -9.49 1.33 -8.51
C VAL A 140 -9.71 0.24 -9.56
N CYS A 141 -10.17 0.60 -10.76
CA CYS A 141 -10.43 -0.36 -11.83
C CYS A 141 -9.16 -1.15 -12.19
N LEU A 142 -8.03 -0.47 -12.34
CA LEU A 142 -6.77 -1.13 -12.69
C LEU A 142 -6.28 -2.08 -11.60
N THR A 143 -6.30 -1.65 -10.34
CA THR A 143 -5.81 -2.46 -9.21
C THR A 143 -6.74 -3.61 -8.88
N ALA A 144 -8.06 -3.41 -8.91
CA ALA A 144 -9.04 -4.48 -8.72
C ALA A 144 -8.96 -5.52 -9.85
N GLY A 145 -8.83 -5.07 -11.11
CA GLY A 145 -8.65 -5.96 -12.25
C GLY A 145 -7.35 -6.77 -12.18
N ALA A 146 -6.23 -6.13 -11.82
CA ALA A 146 -4.96 -6.83 -11.62
C ALA A 146 -5.04 -7.83 -10.46
N ALA A 147 -5.67 -7.45 -9.35
CA ALA A 147 -5.88 -8.34 -8.21
C ALA A 147 -6.71 -9.57 -8.61
N ALA A 148 -7.73 -9.42 -9.46
CA ALA A 148 -8.53 -10.53 -9.97
C ALA A 148 -7.72 -11.51 -10.83
N MET A 149 -6.80 -11.00 -11.66
CA MET A 149 -5.91 -11.85 -12.48
C MET A 149 -4.97 -12.65 -11.57
N VAL A 150 -4.34 -11.98 -10.60
CA VAL A 150 -3.43 -12.63 -9.64
C VAL A 150 -4.19 -13.65 -8.79
N PHE A 151 -5.38 -13.29 -8.28
CA PHE A 151 -6.22 -14.18 -7.51
C PHE A 151 -6.64 -15.42 -8.31
N SER A 152 -7.04 -15.24 -9.57
CA SER A 152 -7.37 -16.35 -10.47
C SER A 152 -6.17 -17.26 -10.73
N ALA A 153 -4.98 -16.68 -10.93
CA ALA A 153 -3.74 -17.45 -11.12
C ALA A 153 -3.37 -18.26 -9.87
N LEU A 154 -3.42 -17.65 -8.68
CA LEU A 154 -3.18 -18.32 -7.41
C LEU A 154 -4.19 -19.44 -7.16
N TYR A 155 -5.47 -19.21 -7.48
CA TYR A 155 -6.52 -20.21 -7.36
C TYR A 155 -6.23 -21.44 -8.25
N VAL A 156 -5.81 -21.24 -9.50
CA VAL A 156 -5.42 -22.37 -10.37
C VAL A 156 -4.22 -23.12 -9.79
N LEU A 157 -3.19 -22.40 -9.33
CA LEU A 157 -1.97 -23.02 -8.78
C LEU A 157 -2.24 -23.84 -7.51
N VAL A 158 -3.04 -23.30 -6.59
CA VAL A 158 -3.26 -23.91 -5.28
C VAL A 158 -4.41 -24.92 -5.32
N ASP A 159 -5.58 -24.52 -5.81
CA ASP A 159 -6.80 -25.33 -5.71
C ASP A 159 -6.95 -26.34 -6.86
N ILE A 160 -6.48 -26.03 -8.08
CA ILE A 160 -6.64 -26.92 -9.24
C ILE A 160 -5.39 -27.79 -9.44
N LEU A 161 -4.20 -27.20 -9.42
CA LEU A 161 -2.94 -27.92 -9.60
C LEU A 161 -2.43 -28.57 -8.32
N GLY A 162 -3.06 -28.30 -7.16
CA GLY A 162 -2.75 -28.96 -5.90
C GLY A 162 -1.39 -28.58 -5.30
N LEU A 163 -0.80 -27.45 -5.68
CA LEU A 163 0.51 -27.00 -5.17
C LEU A 163 0.47 -26.46 -3.73
N ARG A 164 -0.48 -26.90 -2.91
CA ARG A 164 -0.75 -26.36 -1.57
C ARG A 164 0.50 -26.33 -0.69
N ASN A 165 1.33 -27.38 -0.73
CA ASN A 165 2.54 -27.49 0.09
C ASN A 165 3.53 -26.34 -0.11
N LEU A 166 3.64 -25.80 -1.32
CA LEU A 166 4.51 -24.67 -1.63
C LEU A 166 3.97 -23.35 -1.05
N PHE A 167 2.64 -23.24 -0.95
CA PHE A 167 1.95 -22.03 -0.50
C PHE A 167 1.53 -22.09 0.98
N LEU A 168 1.82 -23.16 1.73
CA LEU A 168 1.51 -23.27 3.16
C LEU A 168 2.02 -22.09 4.01
N PRO A 169 3.26 -21.57 3.83
CA PRO A 169 3.70 -20.41 4.60
C PRO A 169 2.85 -19.16 4.32
N LEU A 170 2.39 -18.98 3.08
CA LEU A 170 1.50 -17.88 2.68
C LEU A 170 0.10 -18.06 3.29
N GLU A 171 -0.41 -19.30 3.36
CA GLU A 171 -1.67 -19.65 4.05
C GLU A 171 -1.60 -19.28 5.53
N TRP A 172 -0.50 -19.63 6.23
CA TRP A 172 -0.30 -19.30 7.65
C TRP A 172 -0.23 -17.80 7.91
N ILE A 173 0.52 -17.07 7.07
CA ILE A 173 0.57 -15.61 7.13
C ILE A 173 -0.83 -15.02 6.92
N GLY A 174 -1.59 -15.53 5.95
CA GLY A 174 -2.95 -15.09 5.66
C GLY A 174 -3.92 -15.29 6.83
N MET A 175 -3.85 -16.44 7.51
CA MET A 175 -4.69 -16.72 8.68
C MET A 175 -4.37 -15.82 9.89
N ASN A 176 -3.15 -15.29 9.96
CA ASN A 176 -2.69 -14.36 11.00
C ASN A 176 -2.37 -12.97 10.45
N ALA A 177 -3.05 -12.56 9.37
CA ALA A 177 -2.69 -11.36 8.61
C ALA A 177 -2.69 -10.08 9.45
N MET A 178 -3.63 -9.94 10.40
CA MET A 178 -3.71 -8.76 11.27
C MET A 178 -2.48 -8.63 12.18
N LEU A 179 -2.07 -9.74 12.80
CA LEU A 179 -0.87 -9.78 13.63
C LEU A 179 0.36 -9.39 12.82
N VAL A 180 0.51 -10.00 11.65
CA VAL A 180 1.66 -9.74 10.77
C VAL A 180 1.63 -8.30 10.29
N PHE A 181 0.47 -7.73 9.96
CA PHE A 181 0.35 -6.33 9.57
C PHE A 181 0.81 -5.38 10.70
N VAL A 182 0.26 -5.53 11.90
CA VAL A 182 0.58 -4.67 13.06
C VAL A 182 2.04 -4.81 13.49
N MET A 183 2.56 -6.02 13.52
CA MET A 183 3.93 -6.25 14.01
C MET A 183 4.99 -5.96 12.95
N ALA A 184 4.76 -6.35 11.70
CA ALA A 184 5.73 -6.24 10.61
C ALA A 184 5.57 -4.93 9.82
N ALA A 185 4.37 -4.63 9.33
CA ALA A 185 4.15 -3.54 8.38
C ALA A 185 4.11 -2.16 9.05
N GLU A 186 3.43 -2.04 10.20
CA GLU A 186 3.48 -0.83 11.04
C GLU A 186 4.83 -0.68 11.76
N GLY A 187 5.72 -1.67 11.63
CA GLY A 187 7.09 -1.60 12.11
C GLY A 187 7.21 -1.63 13.63
N ILE A 188 6.20 -2.09 14.38
CA ILE A 188 6.28 -2.22 15.84
C ILE A 188 7.41 -3.16 16.25
N PHE A 189 7.52 -4.32 15.59
CA PHE A 189 8.59 -5.27 15.86
C PHE A 189 9.95 -4.70 15.50
N GLU A 190 10.06 -4.05 14.33
CA GLU A 190 11.31 -3.43 13.90
C GLU A 190 11.73 -2.28 14.81
N GLY A 191 10.78 -1.46 15.25
CA GLY A 191 11.00 -0.38 16.21
C GLY A 191 11.47 -0.92 17.56
N PHE A 192 10.84 -2.00 18.04
CA PHE A 192 11.26 -2.67 19.25
C PHE A 192 12.70 -3.18 19.16
N ILE A 193 13.06 -3.90 18.08
CA ILE A 193 14.43 -4.41 17.89
C ILE A 193 15.44 -3.27 17.68
N ASN A 194 15.07 -2.22 16.94
CA ASN A 194 15.93 -1.05 16.73
C ASN A 194 16.09 -0.18 17.99
N GLY A 195 15.21 -0.31 18.99
CA GLY A 195 15.37 0.35 20.28
C GLY A 195 16.63 -0.07 21.04
N TRP A 196 17.19 -1.24 20.70
CA TRP A 196 18.42 -1.77 21.28
C TRP A 196 19.58 -1.41 20.33
N TYR A 197 20.37 -0.40 20.73
CA TYR A 197 21.54 0.06 20.00
C TYR A 197 22.79 0.00 20.88
N TYR A 198 23.95 -0.15 20.25
CA TYR A 198 25.23 -0.20 20.93
C TYR A 198 26.02 1.09 20.68
N ASP A 199 26.34 1.81 21.76
CA ASP A 199 27.00 3.13 21.82
C ASP A 199 26.29 4.29 21.09
N ASN A 200 25.92 4.11 19.83
CA ASN A 200 25.40 5.16 18.97
C ASN A 200 24.01 4.77 18.42
N PRO A 201 23.00 5.66 18.43
CA PRO A 201 21.66 5.40 17.89
C PRO A 201 21.63 4.94 16.42
N HIS A 202 22.70 5.15 15.66
CA HIS A 202 22.85 4.64 14.30
C HIS A 202 23.36 3.20 14.18
N ASN A 203 23.86 2.62 15.28
CA ASN A 203 24.35 1.24 15.37
C ASN A 203 23.29 0.33 16.02
N THR A 204 22.15 0.20 15.35
CA THR A 204 21.10 -0.72 15.80
C THR A 204 21.44 -2.17 15.45
N LEU A 205 20.86 -3.11 16.19
CA LEU A 205 21.01 -4.54 15.92
C LEU A 205 20.61 -4.90 14.46
N VAL A 206 19.53 -4.29 13.96
CA VAL A 206 19.07 -4.48 12.57
C VAL A 206 20.11 -3.95 11.57
N TYR A 207 20.68 -2.78 11.84
CA TYR A 207 21.75 -2.23 10.98
C TYR A 207 22.96 -3.15 10.96
N TRP A 208 23.34 -3.69 12.12
CA TRP A 208 24.46 -4.62 12.25
C TRP A 208 24.22 -5.92 11.47
N ILE A 209 23.07 -6.58 11.67
CA ILE A 209 22.67 -7.78 10.92
C ILE A 209 22.67 -7.52 9.42
N ARG A 210 22.03 -6.41 8.98
CA ARG A 210 21.98 -6.05 7.57
C ARG A 210 23.37 -5.80 6.97
N LYS A 211 24.25 -5.10 7.71
CA LYS A 211 25.58 -4.74 7.24
C LYS A 211 26.52 -5.93 7.19
N HIS A 212 26.59 -6.72 8.26
CA HIS A 212 27.58 -7.79 8.40
C HIS A 212 27.13 -9.11 7.79
N ILE A 213 25.85 -9.47 7.92
CA ILE A 213 25.33 -10.71 7.35
C ILE A 213 24.96 -10.46 5.89
N PHE A 214 23.96 -9.63 5.60
CA PHE A 214 23.42 -9.56 4.24
C PHE A 214 24.28 -8.79 3.23
N ILE A 215 24.88 -7.65 3.63
CA ILE A 215 25.71 -6.83 2.72
C ILE A 215 27.15 -7.33 2.66
N GLY A 216 27.71 -7.74 3.80
CA GLY A 216 29.08 -8.25 3.90
C GLY A 216 29.30 -9.56 3.14
N LEU A 217 28.33 -10.47 3.17
CA LEU A 217 28.42 -11.72 2.41
C LEU A 217 28.32 -11.44 0.90
N TRP A 218 27.29 -10.74 0.42
CA TRP A 218 26.98 -10.64 -1.02
C TRP A 218 27.52 -9.42 -1.76
N HIS A 219 28.32 -8.57 -1.11
CA HIS A 219 29.06 -7.46 -1.72
C HIS A 219 28.23 -6.45 -2.54
N SER A 220 26.90 -6.50 -2.45
CA SER A 220 25.96 -5.65 -3.18
C SER A 220 24.85 -5.17 -2.25
N ARG A 221 24.73 -3.85 -2.12
CA ARG A 221 23.73 -3.22 -1.24
C ARG A 221 22.29 -3.54 -1.67
N ARG A 222 22.01 -3.61 -2.98
CA ARG A 222 20.64 -3.89 -3.47
C ARG A 222 20.22 -5.32 -3.17
N LEU A 223 21.10 -6.28 -3.43
CA LEU A 223 20.83 -7.69 -3.15
C LEU A 223 20.76 -7.96 -1.65
N GLY A 224 21.65 -7.36 -0.86
CA GLY A 224 21.61 -7.49 0.60
C GLY A 224 20.29 -6.97 1.21
N VAL A 225 19.77 -5.85 0.72
CA VAL A 225 18.45 -5.34 1.17
C VAL A 225 17.32 -6.26 0.72
N LEU A 226 17.33 -6.74 -0.52
CA LEU A 226 16.30 -7.66 -1.04
C LEU A 226 16.24 -8.95 -0.21
N LEU A 227 17.41 -9.54 0.08
CA LEU A 227 17.49 -10.78 0.84
C LEU A 227 17.14 -10.58 2.30
N TYR A 228 17.48 -9.43 2.90
CA TYR A 228 16.99 -9.07 4.22
C TYR A 228 15.45 -9.10 4.25
N VAL A 229 14.77 -8.49 3.27
CA VAL A 229 13.30 -8.51 3.20
C VAL A 229 12.77 -9.95 3.07
N ILE A 230 13.34 -10.75 2.16
CA ILE A 230 12.87 -12.13 1.93
C ILE A 230 13.08 -13.01 3.17
N PHE A 231 14.28 -13.01 3.75
CA PHE A 231 14.64 -13.93 4.82
C PHE A 231 14.27 -13.39 6.21
N ALA A 232 14.55 -12.13 6.50
CA ALA A 232 14.34 -11.56 7.83
C ALA A 232 12.91 -11.06 8.06
N GLN A 233 12.15 -10.73 7.00
CA GLN A 233 10.74 -10.35 7.15
C GLN A 233 9.81 -11.48 6.69
N ILE A 234 9.84 -11.87 5.42
CA ILE A 234 8.83 -12.81 4.89
C ILE A 234 8.98 -14.20 5.51
N LEU A 235 10.18 -14.79 5.49
CA LEU A 235 10.41 -16.12 6.05
C LEU A 235 10.24 -16.12 7.57
N PHE A 236 10.77 -15.12 8.28
CA PHE A 236 10.59 -14.98 9.73
C PHE A 236 9.11 -14.95 10.12
N TRP A 237 8.32 -14.07 9.50
CA TRP A 237 6.88 -14.00 9.79
C TRP A 237 6.11 -15.22 9.31
N GLY A 238 6.57 -15.90 8.24
CA GLY A 238 6.04 -17.20 7.83
C GLY A 238 6.24 -18.28 8.90
N LEU A 239 7.42 -18.33 9.53
CA LEU A 239 7.71 -19.25 10.62
C LEU A 239 6.90 -18.91 11.88
N VAL A 240 6.86 -17.64 12.27
CA VAL A 240 6.06 -17.18 13.43
C VAL A 240 4.58 -17.50 13.23
N ALA A 241 4.03 -17.19 12.05
CA ALA A 241 2.64 -17.52 11.72
C ALA A 241 2.40 -19.04 11.70
N GLY A 242 3.37 -19.83 11.23
CA GLY A 242 3.30 -21.30 11.28
C GLY A 242 3.29 -21.86 12.71
N ILE A 243 4.07 -21.28 13.61
CA ILE A 243 4.06 -21.64 15.04
C ILE A 243 2.70 -21.28 15.65
N LEU A 244 2.20 -20.06 15.42
CA LEU A 244 0.88 -19.64 15.91
C LEU A 244 -0.24 -20.55 15.39
N HIS A 245 -0.17 -20.94 14.12
CA HIS A 245 -1.11 -21.88 13.52
C HIS A 245 -1.07 -23.26 14.21
N ARG A 246 0.13 -23.80 14.49
CA ARG A 246 0.27 -25.06 15.25
C ARG A 246 -0.28 -24.96 16.68
N LEU A 247 -0.19 -23.77 17.28
CA LEU A 247 -0.74 -23.49 18.61
C LEU A 247 -2.24 -23.18 18.59
N GLY A 248 -2.88 -23.08 17.42
CA GLY A 248 -4.29 -22.73 17.28
C GLY A 248 -4.61 -21.28 17.63
N ILE A 249 -3.61 -20.40 17.67
CA ILE A 249 -3.77 -18.98 18.03
C ILE A 249 -3.98 -18.17 16.75
N TYR A 250 -5.11 -17.45 16.68
CA TYR A 250 -5.44 -16.57 15.57
C TYR A 250 -5.89 -15.22 16.10
N TRP A 251 -5.17 -14.16 15.71
CA TRP A 251 -5.58 -12.80 16.03
C TRP A 251 -6.55 -12.29 14.96
N LYS A 252 -7.82 -12.18 15.33
CA LYS A 252 -8.90 -11.64 14.49
C LYS A 252 -9.37 -10.30 15.06
N LEU A 253 -9.97 -9.48 14.20
CA LEU A 253 -10.66 -8.25 14.59
C LEU A 253 -12.05 -8.58 15.15
#